data_AF-A0A2T6FCW9-F1
#
_entry.id   AF-A0A2T6FCW9-F1
#
_cell.length_a   1.000
_cell.length_b   1.000
_cell.length_c   1.000
_cell.angle_alpha   90.00
_cell.angle_beta   90.00
_cell.angle_gamma   90.00
#
_symmetry.space_group_name_H-M   'P 1'
#
loop_
_entity.id
_entity.type
_entity.pdbx_description
1 polymer ?
#
loop_
_entity_poly.entity_id
_entity_poly.type
_entity_poly.pdbx_seq_one_letter_code
_entity_poly.pdbx_strand_id
1 'polypeptide(L)'
;MKVLCALLALALLVLGAHHMVLYLDNQTLRQQVIQQQTDFDSRLQQERGNYQKKIDSLQEFIAFGQNNKQPASINQPSPVTHPVRANEFSAIQQENLQRTLEKKYSLLMSRLGLSGQAQSQLQSLLEQREQILNASSVGYYSSQKEIEEAVNRQQQGLAEIDRQIAQLLSSPEDRKVYDLLKDSAYEQYQMNNFFDQAQGESPISSEKREALLISKLEQKQEFMRYMESAGTGIQNASTEEKPFLIEKAREALHDYKDNFLNSARTNLTTDQYDALREREQKQFDEMWESLKAGWGSQ
;
A
#
# COMPACT_ATOMS: atom_id res chain seq x y z
N MET A 1 -66.90 -3.96 57.68
CA MET A 1 -66.33 -5.10 56.92
C MET A 1 -66.36 -4.88 55.39
N LYS A 2 -67.52 -4.60 54.78
CA LYS A 2 -67.64 -4.40 53.30
C LYS A 2 -66.74 -3.29 52.72
N VAL A 3 -66.64 -2.14 53.40
CA VAL A 3 -65.78 -1.01 52.95
C VAL A 3 -64.29 -1.38 53.01
N LEU A 4 -63.88 -2.14 54.02
CA LEU A 4 -62.49 -2.59 54.15
C LEU A 4 -62.11 -3.55 53.02
N CYS A 5 -63.00 -4.48 52.66
CA CYS A 5 -62.81 -5.39 51.51
C CYS A 5 -62.75 -4.63 50.18
N ALA A 6 -63.58 -3.60 50.00
CA ALA A 6 -63.56 -2.78 48.79
C ALA A 6 -62.24 -2.00 48.63
N LEU A 7 -61.72 -1.42 49.72
CA LEU A 7 -60.43 -0.74 49.72
C LEU A 7 -59.27 -1.71 49.44
N LEU A 8 -59.34 -2.93 49.99
CA LEU A 8 -58.32 -3.97 49.78
C LEU A 8 -58.32 -4.48 48.34
N ALA A 9 -59.50 -4.65 47.73
CA ALA A 9 -59.65 -5.00 46.33
C ALA A 9 -59.11 -3.91 45.40
N LEU A 10 -59.36 -2.63 45.72
CA LEU A 10 -58.82 -1.49 44.97
C LEU A 10 -57.28 -1.44 45.06
N ALA A 11 -56.72 -1.63 46.26
CA ALA A 11 -55.28 -1.65 46.47
C ALA A 11 -54.60 -2.80 45.69
N LEU A 12 -55.21 -3.99 45.68
CA LEU A 12 -54.73 -5.13 44.90
C LEU A 12 -54.78 -4.89 43.39
N LEU A 13 -55.81 -4.20 42.90
CA LEU A 13 -55.89 -3.82 41.47
C LEU A 13 -54.81 -2.83 41.09
N VAL A 14 -54.54 -1.83 41.93
CA VAL A 14 -53.47 -0.84 41.68
C VAL A 14 -52.10 -1.52 41.72
N LEU A 15 -51.85 -2.41 42.68
CA LEU A 15 -50.61 -3.19 42.75
C LEU A 15 -50.44 -4.11 41.55
N GLY A 16 -51.51 -4.78 41.11
CA GLY A 16 -51.50 -5.65 39.93
C GLY A 16 -51.20 -4.89 38.64
N ALA A 17 -51.83 -3.73 38.44
CA ALA A 17 -51.56 -2.85 37.30
C ALA A 17 -50.11 -2.35 37.30
N HIS A 18 -49.61 -1.93 38.47
CA HIS A 18 -48.22 -1.47 38.59
C HIS A 18 -47.21 -2.59 38.31
N HIS A 19 -47.49 -3.81 38.77
CA HIS A 19 -46.64 -4.98 38.52
C HIS A 19 -46.64 -5.39 37.04
N MET A 20 -47.76 -5.22 36.34
CA MET A 20 -47.87 -5.45 34.90
C MET A 20 -47.06 -4.44 34.08
N VAL A 21 -47.10 -3.16 34.47
CA VAL A 21 -46.28 -2.10 33.84
C VAL A 21 -44.80 -2.39 34.03
N LEU A 22 -44.37 -2.69 35.28
CA LEU A 22 -42.98 -3.05 35.57
C LEU A 22 -42.50 -4.29 34.80
N TYR A 23 -43.39 -5.27 34.59
CA TYR A 23 -43.07 -6.46 33.80
C TYR A 23 -42.86 -6.14 32.32
N LEU A 24 -43.74 -5.31 31.73
CA LEU A 24 -43.62 -4.87 30.33
C LEU A 24 -42.36 -4.01 30.11
N ASP A 25 -42.04 -3.12 31.05
CA ASP A 25 -40.80 -2.34 31.01
C ASP A 25 -39.57 -3.26 31.09
N ASN A 26 -39.59 -4.26 31.99
CA ASN A 26 -38.48 -5.21 32.11
C ASN A 26 -38.28 -6.02 30.81
N GLN A 27 -39.37 -6.44 30.15
CA GLN A 27 -39.29 -7.12 28.86
C GLN A 27 -38.72 -6.21 27.77
N THR A 28 -39.14 -4.95 27.72
CA THR A 28 -38.66 -3.97 26.75
C THR A 28 -37.17 -3.67 26.95
N LEU A 29 -36.75 -3.46 28.21
CA LEU A 29 -35.35 -3.29 28.58
C LEU A 29 -34.50 -4.51 28.19
N ARG A 30 -34.99 -5.73 28.44
CA ARG A 30 -34.30 -6.96 28.02
C ARG A 30 -34.13 -7.02 26.50
N GLN A 31 -35.17 -6.68 25.74
CA GLN A 31 -35.08 -6.64 24.27
C GLN A 31 -34.07 -5.59 23.79
N GLN A 32 -34.07 -4.39 24.38
CA GLN A 32 -33.12 -3.34 24.05
C GLN A 32 -31.67 -3.77 24.33
N VAL A 33 -31.42 -4.41 25.46
CA VAL A 33 -30.08 -4.92 25.81
C VAL A 33 -29.62 -5.99 24.82
N ILE A 34 -30.49 -6.95 24.47
CA ILE A 34 -30.17 -7.99 23.48
C ILE A 34 -29.87 -7.36 22.11
N GLN A 35 -30.65 -6.37 21.70
CA GLN A 35 -30.47 -5.69 20.42
C GLN A 35 -29.17 -4.87 20.40
N GLN A 36 -28.85 -4.14 21.48
CA GLN A 36 -27.58 -3.42 21.60
C GLN A 36 -26.38 -4.37 21.60
N GLN A 37 -26.49 -5.50 22.29
CA GLN A 37 -25.44 -6.50 22.32
C GLN A 37 -25.18 -7.11 20.94
N THR A 38 -26.25 -7.40 20.19
CA THR A 38 -26.16 -7.90 18.82
C THR A 38 -25.55 -6.87 17.86
N ASP A 39 -25.96 -5.59 17.98
CA ASP A 39 -25.37 -4.50 17.17
C ASP A 39 -23.88 -4.34 17.47
N PHE A 40 -23.50 -4.36 18.76
CA PHE A 40 -22.11 -4.28 19.17
C PHE A 40 -21.27 -5.46 18.67
N ASP A 41 -21.78 -6.69 18.79
CA ASP A 41 -21.09 -7.88 18.29
C ASP A 41 -20.92 -7.84 16.77
N SER A 42 -21.92 -7.33 16.03
CA SER A 42 -21.84 -7.17 14.58
C SER A 42 -20.77 -6.15 14.17
N ARG A 43 -20.71 -5.01 14.87
CA ARG A 43 -19.70 -3.97 14.65
C ARG A 43 -18.32 -4.51 14.98
N LEU A 44 -18.18 -5.22 16.10
CA LEU A 44 -16.91 -5.81 16.51
C LEU A 44 -16.42 -6.87 15.52
N GLN A 45 -17.32 -7.69 14.97
CA GLN A 45 -16.98 -8.64 13.90
C GLN A 45 -16.57 -7.94 12.61
N GLN A 46 -17.28 -6.89 12.20
CA GLN A 46 -16.94 -6.11 11.02
C GLN A 46 -15.58 -5.43 11.19
N GLU A 47 -15.31 -4.86 12.37
CA GLU A 47 -14.04 -4.23 12.70
C GLU A 47 -12.90 -5.25 12.71
N ARG A 48 -13.10 -6.42 13.32
CA ARG A 48 -12.15 -7.55 13.26
C ARG A 48 -11.90 -8.00 11.83
N GLY A 49 -12.93 -8.10 11.00
CA GLY A 49 -12.78 -8.45 9.59
C GLY A 49 -11.97 -7.41 8.82
N ASN A 50 -12.19 -6.12 9.08
CA ASN A 50 -11.42 -5.03 8.49
C ASN A 50 -9.97 -5.02 8.97
N TYR A 51 -9.73 -5.25 10.27
CA TYR A 51 -8.38 -5.37 10.82
C TYR A 51 -7.67 -6.61 10.29
N GLN A 52 -8.36 -7.75 10.15
CA GLN A 52 -7.78 -8.95 9.56
C GLN A 52 -7.37 -8.70 8.11
N LYS A 53 -8.24 -8.08 7.29
CA LYS A 53 -7.89 -7.69 5.92
C LYS A 53 -6.69 -6.73 5.89
N LYS A 54 -6.61 -5.78 6.82
CA LYS A 54 -5.45 -4.88 6.96
C LYS A 54 -4.19 -5.63 7.40
N ILE A 55 -4.31 -6.60 8.30
CA ILE A 55 -3.19 -7.44 8.74
C ILE A 55 -2.72 -8.30 7.58
N ASP A 56 -3.63 -8.91 6.82
CA ASP A 56 -3.30 -9.71 5.64
C ASP A 56 -2.64 -8.82 4.57
N SER A 57 -3.17 -7.62 4.32
CA SER A 57 -2.56 -6.67 3.38
C SER A 57 -1.20 -6.14 3.86
N LEU A 58 -1.03 -5.94 5.17
CA LEU A 58 0.24 -5.51 5.76
C LEU A 58 1.27 -6.63 5.83
N GLN A 59 0.85 -7.87 6.10
CA GLN A 59 1.73 -9.04 6.02
C GLN A 59 2.15 -9.27 4.57
N GLU A 60 1.23 -9.08 3.63
CA GLU A 60 1.55 -9.10 2.20
C GLU A 60 2.52 -7.96 1.81
N PHE A 61 2.38 -6.78 2.42
CA PHE A 61 3.32 -5.66 2.24
C PHE A 61 4.68 -5.87 2.94
N ILE A 62 4.72 -6.55 4.09
CA ILE A 62 5.98 -6.87 4.79
C ILE A 62 6.73 -7.97 4.05
N ALA A 63 6.01 -8.98 3.54
CA ALA A 63 6.59 -9.98 2.62
C ALA A 63 7.12 -9.32 1.33
N PHE A 64 6.53 -8.21 0.91
CA PHE A 64 6.97 -7.36 -0.19
C PHE A 64 8.26 -6.56 0.10
N GLY A 65 8.65 -6.35 1.37
CA GLY A 65 9.81 -5.53 1.75
C GLY A 65 10.92 -6.20 2.57
N GLN A 66 10.70 -7.39 3.13
CA GLN A 66 11.67 -8.06 4.01
C GLN A 66 11.81 -9.55 3.68
N ASN A 67 12.63 -9.88 2.68
CA ASN A 67 13.07 -11.27 2.46
C ASN A 67 14.51 -11.55 2.92
N ASN A 68 15.13 -10.67 3.73
CA ASN A 68 16.54 -10.87 4.09
C ASN A 68 16.99 -10.43 5.49
N LYS A 69 16.10 -10.51 6.50
CA LYS A 69 16.52 -10.35 7.91
C LYS A 69 16.04 -11.50 8.79
N GLN A 70 16.86 -12.53 8.91
CA GLN A 70 17.12 -13.12 10.22
C GLN A 70 18.64 -13.18 10.44
N PRO A 71 19.16 -12.58 11.54
CA PRO A 71 20.57 -12.64 11.86
C PRO A 71 20.97 -14.07 12.27
N ALA A 72 21.96 -14.62 11.58
CA ALA A 72 22.68 -15.81 12.02
C ALA A 72 23.76 -15.41 13.03
N SER A 73 23.66 -15.87 14.29
CA SER A 73 24.78 -16.26 15.18
C SER A 73 24.26 -16.68 16.58
N ILE A 74 24.71 -17.67 17.36
CA ILE A 74 25.50 -18.92 17.24
C ILE A 74 25.57 -19.52 18.68
N ASN A 75 25.51 -20.86 18.83
CA ASN A 75 26.22 -21.77 19.79
C ASN A 75 25.34 -22.99 20.21
N GLN A 76 25.39 -24.14 19.50
CA GLN A 76 26.26 -25.34 19.66
C GLN A 76 25.65 -26.47 20.53
N PRO A 77 26.02 -27.78 20.40
CA PRO A 77 25.98 -28.64 19.21
C PRO A 77 25.31 -30.01 19.49
N SER A 78 24.72 -30.67 18.48
CA SER A 78 24.57 -32.14 18.44
C SER A 78 24.28 -32.61 17.01
N PRO A 79 24.91 -33.70 16.54
CA PRO A 79 24.82 -34.12 15.15
C PRO A 79 23.58 -35.00 14.96
N VAL A 80 22.58 -34.49 14.24
CA VAL A 80 21.59 -35.37 13.61
C VAL A 80 21.40 -34.94 12.17
N THR A 81 21.91 -35.81 11.31
CA THR A 81 21.82 -35.85 9.86
C THR A 81 20.36 -35.72 9.40
N HIS A 82 19.96 -34.56 8.86
CA HIS A 82 18.81 -34.47 7.96
C HIS A 82 19.00 -33.32 6.93
N PRO A 83 19.45 -33.60 5.70
CA PRO A 83 19.56 -32.62 4.61
C PRO A 83 18.20 -32.20 4.00
N VAL A 84 17.07 -32.70 4.52
CA VAL A 84 15.74 -32.52 3.91
C VAL A 84 15.10 -31.17 4.27
N ARG A 85 15.29 -30.68 5.50
CA ARG A 85 14.63 -29.43 5.97
C ARG A 85 15.21 -28.14 5.39
N ALA A 86 16.50 -28.14 5.05
CA ALA A 86 17.12 -26.98 4.39
C ALA A 86 16.57 -26.79 2.96
N ASN A 87 16.35 -27.90 2.24
CA ASN A 87 15.76 -27.87 0.90
C ASN A 87 14.28 -27.47 0.91
N GLU A 88 13.49 -27.90 1.89
CA GLU A 88 12.08 -27.48 2.02
C GLU A 88 11.95 -25.98 2.28
N PHE A 89 12.81 -25.42 3.14
CA PHE A 89 12.77 -23.99 3.44
C PHE A 89 13.20 -23.13 2.24
N SER A 90 14.26 -23.53 1.53
CA SER A 90 14.68 -22.86 0.29
C SER A 90 13.62 -22.95 -0.81
N ALA A 91 12.92 -24.09 -0.94
CA ALA A 91 11.83 -24.24 -1.89
C ALA A 91 10.65 -23.30 -1.57
N ILE A 92 10.25 -23.20 -0.30
CA ILE A 92 9.18 -22.29 0.14
C ILE A 92 9.56 -20.82 -0.09
N GLN A 93 10.83 -20.46 0.14
CA GLN A 93 11.32 -19.10 -0.14
C GLN A 93 11.27 -18.77 -1.62
N GLN A 94 11.70 -19.71 -2.48
CA GLN A 94 11.68 -19.52 -3.93
C GLN A 94 10.24 -19.44 -4.47
N GLU A 95 9.33 -20.26 -3.95
CA GLU A 95 7.90 -20.21 -4.30
C GLU A 95 7.26 -18.88 -3.90
N ASN A 96 7.58 -18.36 -2.70
CA ASN A 96 7.08 -17.06 -2.24
C ASN A 96 7.66 -15.91 -3.05
N LEU A 97 8.95 -15.96 -3.41
CA LEU A 97 9.57 -14.99 -4.31
C LEU A 97 8.87 -15.00 -5.68
N GLN A 98 8.64 -16.17 -6.26
CA GLN A 98 8.00 -16.30 -7.55
C GLN A 98 6.56 -15.75 -7.52
N ARG A 99 5.75 -16.09 -6.51
CA ARG A 99 4.40 -15.52 -6.34
C ARG A 99 4.44 -14.00 -6.21
N THR A 100 5.43 -13.47 -5.49
CA THR A 100 5.61 -12.03 -5.29
C THR A 100 5.95 -11.34 -6.61
N LEU A 101 6.87 -11.93 -7.39
CA LEU A 101 7.25 -11.46 -8.72
C LEU A 101 6.06 -11.47 -9.68
N GLU A 102 5.30 -12.56 -9.71
CA GLU A 102 4.11 -12.69 -10.55
C GLU A 102 3.08 -11.60 -10.22
N LYS A 103 2.84 -11.34 -8.93
CA LYS A 103 1.94 -10.25 -8.52
C LYS A 103 2.49 -8.87 -8.90
N LYS A 104 3.75 -8.59 -8.53
CA LYS A 104 4.44 -7.30 -8.75
C LYS A 104 4.48 -6.92 -10.23
N TYR A 105 4.76 -7.89 -11.09
CA TYR A 105 4.97 -7.69 -12.52
C TYR A 105 3.79 -8.14 -13.39
N SER A 106 2.66 -8.54 -12.80
CA SER A 106 1.46 -8.96 -13.55
C SER A 106 1.02 -7.95 -14.61
N LEU A 107 0.91 -6.67 -14.21
CA LEU A 107 0.54 -5.58 -15.11
C LEU A 107 1.59 -5.35 -16.20
N LEU A 108 2.88 -5.39 -15.83
CA LEU A 108 3.99 -5.26 -16.78
C LEU A 108 3.94 -6.37 -17.84
N MET A 109 3.82 -7.63 -17.41
CA MET A 109 3.75 -8.78 -18.30
C MET A 109 2.53 -8.71 -19.21
N SER A 110 1.37 -8.32 -18.66
CA SER A 110 0.14 -8.17 -19.45
C SER A 110 0.26 -7.08 -20.53
N ARG A 111 0.95 -5.97 -20.23
CA ARG A 111 1.11 -4.85 -21.16
C ARG A 111 2.10 -5.11 -22.27
N LEU A 112 3.22 -5.78 -21.95
CA LEU A 112 4.26 -6.06 -22.92
C LEU A 112 3.86 -7.14 -23.93
N GLY A 113 2.86 -7.98 -23.61
CA GLY A 113 2.34 -8.99 -24.52
C GLY A 113 3.40 -10.00 -25.01
N LEU A 114 4.51 -10.15 -24.27
CA LEU A 114 5.58 -11.08 -24.62
C LEU A 114 5.09 -12.51 -24.47
N SER A 115 5.58 -13.41 -25.33
CA SER A 115 5.26 -14.83 -25.27
C SER A 115 6.51 -15.69 -25.46
N GLY A 116 6.41 -16.96 -25.03
CA GLY A 116 7.46 -17.95 -25.22
C GLY A 116 8.79 -17.57 -24.57
N GLN A 117 9.87 -17.66 -25.34
CA GLN A 117 11.23 -17.45 -24.84
C GLN A 117 11.45 -16.03 -24.30
N ALA A 118 10.94 -15.00 -24.98
CA ALA A 118 11.11 -13.60 -24.56
C ALA A 118 10.46 -13.34 -23.19
N GLN A 119 9.27 -13.90 -22.95
CA GLN A 119 8.60 -13.79 -21.65
C GLN A 119 9.41 -14.48 -20.54
N SER A 120 9.91 -15.70 -20.80
CA SER A 120 10.72 -16.44 -19.81
C SER A 120 12.04 -15.72 -19.48
N GLN A 121 12.67 -15.10 -20.49
CA GLN A 121 13.89 -14.33 -20.30
C GLN A 121 13.63 -13.06 -19.50
N LEU A 122 12.53 -12.34 -19.78
CA LEU A 122 12.14 -11.18 -18.98
C LEU A 122 11.87 -11.57 -17.52
N GLN A 123 11.15 -12.67 -17.29
CA GLN A 123 10.87 -13.15 -15.93
C GLN A 123 12.16 -13.48 -15.17
N SER A 124 13.12 -14.15 -15.82
CA SER A 124 14.43 -14.44 -15.23
C SER A 124 15.23 -13.17 -14.90
N LEU A 125 15.18 -12.15 -15.75
CA LEU A 125 15.84 -10.86 -15.49
C LEU A 125 15.18 -10.09 -14.35
N LEU A 126 13.85 -10.10 -14.27
CA LEU A 126 13.10 -9.48 -13.16
C LEU A 126 13.36 -10.18 -11.83
N GLU A 127 13.49 -11.51 -11.83
CA GLU A 127 13.89 -12.27 -10.64
C GLU A 127 15.29 -11.85 -10.15
N GLN A 128 16.26 -11.76 -11.06
CA GLN A 128 17.61 -11.28 -10.74
C GLN A 128 17.59 -9.85 -10.20
N ARG A 129 16.76 -8.97 -10.79
CA ARG A 129 16.57 -7.60 -10.32
C ARG A 129 16.11 -7.56 -8.86
N GLU A 130 15.12 -8.36 -8.50
CA GLU A 130 14.63 -8.43 -7.13
C GLU A 130 15.64 -9.06 -6.17
N GLN A 131 16.42 -10.04 -6.61
CA GLN A 131 17.50 -10.60 -5.79
C GLN A 131 18.55 -9.52 -5.46
N ILE A 132 18.89 -8.65 -6.40
CA ILE A 132 19.80 -7.51 -6.18
C ILE A 132 19.18 -6.47 -5.25
N LEU A 133 17.89 -6.14 -5.43
CA LEU A 133 17.18 -5.20 -4.55
C LEU A 133 17.10 -5.70 -3.10
N ASN A 134 16.92 -7.01 -2.92
CA ASN A 134 16.78 -7.63 -1.61
C ASN A 134 18.11 -8.11 -1.02
N ALA A 135 19.24 -7.94 -1.71
CA ALA A 135 20.54 -8.33 -1.18
C ALA A 135 20.89 -7.43 0.03
N SER A 136 20.97 -8.04 1.23
CA SER A 136 21.40 -7.34 2.45
C SER A 136 22.86 -6.91 2.29
N SER A 137 23.06 -5.67 1.88
CA SER A 137 24.37 -5.09 1.54
C SER A 137 25.05 -4.40 2.72
N VAL A 138 24.36 -4.24 3.85
CA VAL A 138 24.80 -3.45 5.02
C VAL A 138 24.49 -4.18 6.33
N GLY A 139 25.55 -4.51 7.09
CA GLY A 139 25.45 -5.08 8.43
C GLY A 139 25.56 -4.00 9.52
N TYR A 140 25.24 -4.37 10.77
CA TYR A 140 25.32 -3.47 11.95
C TYR A 140 26.71 -2.87 12.21
N TYR A 141 27.76 -3.43 11.60
CA TYR A 141 29.16 -3.00 11.75
C TYR A 141 29.79 -2.48 10.45
N SER A 142 28.99 -2.28 9.40
CA SER A 142 29.51 -1.74 8.14
C SER A 142 29.94 -0.29 8.32
N SER A 143 31.16 0.03 7.87
CA SER A 143 31.64 1.40 7.79
C SER A 143 30.88 2.19 6.71
N GLN A 144 30.86 3.52 6.81
CA GLN A 144 30.24 4.39 5.80
C GLN A 144 30.75 4.09 4.38
N LYS A 145 32.06 3.84 4.24
CA LYS A 145 32.68 3.48 2.97
C LYS A 145 32.18 2.14 2.43
N GLU A 146 32.05 1.13 3.28
CA GLU A 146 31.50 -0.18 2.88
C GLU A 146 30.03 -0.08 2.47
N ILE A 147 29.26 0.77 3.15
CA ILE A 147 27.86 1.07 2.79
C ILE A 147 27.81 1.70 1.39
N GLU A 148 28.62 2.73 1.13
CA GLU A 148 28.69 3.40 -0.16
C GLU A 148 29.14 2.44 -1.29
N GLU A 149 30.16 1.62 -1.04
CA GLU A 149 30.62 0.61 -2.02
C GLU A 149 29.56 -0.46 -2.29
N ALA A 150 28.79 -0.86 -1.27
CA ALA A 150 27.73 -1.85 -1.45
C ALA A 150 26.52 -1.26 -2.19
N VAL A 151 26.14 -0.01 -1.88
CA VAL A 151 25.11 0.74 -2.63
C VAL A 151 25.53 0.92 -4.09
N ASN A 152 26.78 1.32 -4.35
CA ASN A 152 27.28 1.49 -5.71
C ASN A 152 27.25 0.18 -6.51
N ARG A 153 27.68 -0.93 -5.90
CA ARG A 153 27.60 -2.27 -6.54
C ARG A 153 26.16 -2.68 -6.84
N GLN A 154 25.25 -2.41 -5.91
CA GLN A 154 23.83 -2.68 -6.10
C GLN A 154 23.26 -1.87 -7.26
N GLN A 155 23.53 -0.56 -7.32
CA GLN A 155 23.09 0.31 -8.41
C GLN A 155 23.65 -0.13 -9.77
N GLN A 156 24.94 -0.51 -9.83
CA GLN A 156 25.55 -1.03 -11.05
C GLN A 156 24.90 -2.33 -11.51
N GLY A 157 24.61 -3.26 -10.58
CA GLY A 157 23.91 -4.50 -10.88
C GLY A 157 22.50 -4.25 -11.44
N LEU A 158 21.75 -3.34 -10.84
CA LEU A 158 20.42 -2.97 -11.32
C LEU A 158 20.47 -2.31 -12.71
N ALA A 159 21.42 -1.40 -12.94
CA ALA A 159 21.59 -0.75 -14.24
C ALA A 159 21.94 -1.74 -15.35
N GLU A 160 22.74 -2.77 -15.05
CA GLU A 160 23.07 -3.83 -16.01
C GLU A 160 21.84 -4.67 -16.37
N ILE A 161 21.06 -5.09 -15.37
CA ILE A 161 19.80 -5.84 -15.60
C ILE A 161 18.80 -4.99 -16.39
N ASP A 162 18.60 -3.72 -16.01
CA ASP A 162 17.72 -2.80 -16.72
C ASP A 162 18.16 -2.63 -18.19
N ARG A 163 19.46 -2.59 -18.46
CA ARG A 163 20.00 -2.55 -19.83
C ARG A 163 19.69 -3.83 -20.61
N GLN A 164 19.85 -4.99 -20.00
CA GLN A 164 19.54 -6.28 -20.64
C GLN A 164 18.04 -6.40 -20.95
N ILE A 165 17.18 -5.94 -20.03
CA ILE A 165 15.74 -5.86 -20.26
C ILE A 165 15.44 -4.90 -21.42
N ALA A 166 16.04 -3.70 -21.44
CA ALA A 166 15.85 -2.76 -22.54
C ALA A 166 16.32 -3.32 -23.90
N GLN A 167 17.34 -4.18 -23.93
CA GLN A 167 17.77 -4.87 -25.15
C GLN A 167 16.79 -5.96 -25.60
N LEU A 168 16.20 -6.69 -24.64
CA LEU A 168 15.14 -7.67 -24.90
C LEU A 168 13.88 -7.00 -25.46
N LEU A 169 13.50 -5.84 -24.90
CA LEU A 169 12.37 -5.03 -25.32
C LEU A 169 12.75 -4.24 -26.58
N SER A 170 12.39 -4.79 -27.74
CA SER A 170 12.82 -4.25 -29.04
C SER A 170 12.10 -2.95 -29.43
N SER A 171 10.91 -2.69 -28.88
CA SER A 171 10.12 -1.48 -29.15
C SER A 171 10.41 -0.35 -28.15
N PRO A 172 10.51 0.91 -28.59
CA PRO A 172 10.56 2.07 -27.69
C PRO A 172 9.36 2.14 -26.74
N GLU A 173 8.17 1.74 -27.19
CA GLU A 173 6.95 1.74 -26.36
C GLU A 173 7.04 0.70 -25.23
N ASP A 174 7.54 -0.50 -25.53
CA ASP A 174 7.73 -1.55 -24.53
C ASP A 174 8.75 -1.14 -23.47
N ARG A 175 9.82 -0.45 -23.88
CA ARG A 175 10.80 0.13 -22.94
C ARG A 175 10.16 1.20 -22.06
N LYS A 176 9.33 2.08 -22.62
CA LYS A 176 8.59 3.08 -21.85
C LYS A 176 7.68 2.41 -20.82
N VAL A 177 6.93 1.38 -21.22
CA VAL A 177 6.08 0.59 -20.32
C VAL A 177 6.91 -0.06 -19.20
N TYR A 178 8.07 -0.62 -19.54
CA TYR A 178 8.98 -1.19 -18.55
C TYR A 178 9.45 -0.16 -17.53
N ASP A 179 9.98 0.96 -18.00
CA ASP A 179 10.49 2.01 -17.12
C ASP A 179 9.40 2.61 -16.23
N LEU A 180 8.16 2.64 -16.72
CA LEU A 180 7.01 3.12 -15.97
C LEU A 180 6.60 2.14 -14.86
N LEU A 181 6.62 0.83 -15.15
CA LEU A 181 6.02 -0.19 -14.29
C LEU A 181 7.02 -0.92 -13.38
N LYS A 182 8.31 -0.97 -13.71
CA LYS A 182 9.31 -1.79 -12.99
C LYS A 182 9.39 -1.53 -11.48
N ASP A 183 9.14 -0.28 -11.08
CA ASP A 183 9.18 0.19 -9.68
C ASP A 183 7.82 0.72 -9.19
N SER A 184 6.73 0.41 -9.89
CA SER A 184 5.39 0.97 -9.63
C SER A 184 4.59 0.23 -8.54
N ALA A 185 5.19 -0.73 -7.86
CA ALA A 185 4.46 -1.65 -7.01
C ALA A 185 3.82 -0.97 -5.78
N TYR A 186 4.45 0.08 -5.26
CA TYR A 186 3.87 0.90 -4.20
C TYR A 186 2.65 1.69 -4.71
N GLU A 187 2.74 2.31 -5.88
CA GLU A 187 1.62 3.03 -6.50
C GLU A 187 0.48 2.07 -6.85
N GLN A 188 0.78 0.88 -7.37
CA GLN A 188 -0.20 -0.18 -7.60
C GLN A 188 -0.95 -0.52 -6.31
N TYR A 189 -0.24 -0.73 -5.20
CA TYR A 189 -0.85 -0.97 -3.90
C TYR A 189 -1.71 0.20 -3.43
N GLN A 190 -1.20 1.43 -3.49
CA GLN A 190 -1.95 2.61 -3.08
C GLN A 190 -3.24 2.77 -3.89
N MET A 191 -3.15 2.66 -5.22
CA MET A 191 -4.29 2.78 -6.12
C MET A 191 -5.29 1.65 -5.93
N ASN A 192 -4.84 0.40 -5.78
CA ASN A 192 -5.73 -0.73 -5.49
C ASN A 192 -6.50 -0.52 -4.19
N ASN A 193 -5.85 -0.07 -3.12
CA ASN A 193 -6.54 0.27 -1.88
C ASN A 193 -7.56 1.40 -2.06
N PHE A 194 -7.26 2.40 -2.88
CA PHE A 194 -8.23 3.44 -3.22
C PHE A 194 -9.42 2.83 -3.97
N PHE A 195 -9.17 2.03 -5.00
CA PHE A 195 -10.22 1.40 -5.77
C PHE A 195 -11.11 0.52 -4.90
N ASP A 196 -10.55 -0.27 -3.99
CA ASP A 196 -11.31 -1.14 -3.09
C ASP A 196 -12.19 -0.36 -2.11
N GLN A 197 -11.78 0.85 -1.72
CA GLN A 197 -12.56 1.75 -0.87
C GLN A 197 -13.60 2.57 -1.66
N ALA A 198 -13.30 2.88 -2.93
CA ALA A 198 -14.14 3.67 -3.82
C ALA A 198 -15.17 2.83 -4.60
N GLN A 199 -15.42 1.58 -4.18
CA GLN A 199 -16.51 0.73 -4.67
C GLN A 199 -17.85 1.26 -4.17
N GLY A 200 -18.32 2.37 -4.75
CA GLY A 200 -19.67 2.89 -4.53
C GLY A 200 -20.71 2.13 -5.36
N GLU A 201 -21.80 2.81 -5.72
CA GLU A 201 -22.89 2.25 -6.56
C GLU A 201 -22.41 1.84 -7.96
N SER A 202 -21.31 2.42 -8.46
CA SER A 202 -20.70 2.11 -9.74
C SER A 202 -19.23 1.72 -9.57
N PRO A 203 -18.89 0.42 -9.62
CA PRO A 203 -17.52 -0.05 -9.56
C PRO A 203 -16.65 0.57 -10.66
N ILE A 204 -15.43 0.99 -10.32
CA ILE A 204 -14.45 1.44 -11.30
C ILE A 204 -14.00 0.21 -12.11
N SER A 205 -14.25 0.22 -13.42
CA SER A 205 -13.84 -0.85 -14.34
C SER A 205 -12.32 -1.02 -14.36
N SER A 206 -11.82 -2.23 -14.63
CA SER A 206 -10.38 -2.53 -14.73
C SER A 206 -9.64 -1.58 -15.68
N GLU A 207 -10.20 -1.30 -16.86
CA GLU A 207 -9.61 -0.39 -17.85
C GLU A 207 -9.37 1.02 -17.28
N LYS A 208 -10.38 1.58 -16.59
CA LYS A 208 -10.27 2.88 -15.91
C LYS A 208 -9.26 2.85 -14.75
N ARG A 209 -9.23 1.78 -13.95
CA ARG A 209 -8.25 1.61 -12.86
C ARG A 209 -6.82 1.66 -13.40
N GLU A 210 -6.61 0.95 -14.49
CA GLU A 210 -5.32 0.88 -15.16
C GLU A 210 -4.95 2.21 -15.80
N ALA A 211 -5.87 2.87 -16.50
CA ALA A 211 -5.64 4.20 -17.07
C ALA A 211 -5.24 5.23 -15.99
N LEU A 212 -5.90 5.21 -14.83
CA LEU A 212 -5.57 6.06 -13.69
C LEU A 212 -4.17 5.78 -13.14
N LEU A 213 -3.81 4.50 -12.97
CA LEU A 213 -2.49 4.11 -12.51
C LEU A 213 -1.40 4.55 -13.49
N ILE A 214 -1.56 4.28 -14.78
CA ILE A 214 -0.61 4.68 -15.81
C ILE A 214 -0.46 6.20 -15.83
N SER A 215 -1.56 6.95 -15.79
CA SER A 215 -1.52 8.41 -15.73
C SER A 215 -0.78 8.91 -14.49
N LYS A 216 -1.01 8.33 -13.30
CA LYS A 216 -0.26 8.70 -12.08
C LYS A 216 1.24 8.45 -12.24
N LEU A 217 1.61 7.31 -12.79
CA LEU A 217 3.01 6.94 -12.99
C LEU A 217 3.71 7.83 -14.00
N GLU A 218 3.04 8.20 -15.10
CA GLU A 218 3.62 9.09 -16.12
C GLU A 218 3.90 10.47 -15.52
N GLN A 219 2.92 11.03 -14.81
CA GLN A 219 3.09 12.33 -14.18
C GLN A 219 4.14 12.29 -13.04
N LYS A 220 4.21 11.20 -12.28
CA LYS A 220 5.29 10.98 -11.30
C LYS A 220 6.66 10.93 -11.99
N GLN A 221 6.78 10.24 -13.12
CA GLN A 221 8.04 10.12 -13.85
C GLN A 221 8.49 11.49 -14.40
N GLU A 222 7.58 12.28 -14.94
CA GLU A 222 7.85 13.65 -15.40
C GLU A 222 8.35 14.53 -14.25
N PHE A 223 7.66 14.49 -13.09
CA PHE A 223 8.10 15.20 -11.89
C PHE A 223 9.48 14.73 -11.42
N MET A 224 9.75 13.43 -11.36
CA MET A 224 11.06 12.90 -10.95
C MET A 224 12.19 13.36 -11.87
N ARG A 225 11.97 13.38 -13.20
CA ARG A 225 12.97 13.90 -14.16
C ARG A 225 13.25 15.39 -13.92
N TYR A 226 12.22 16.17 -13.67
CA TYR A 226 12.38 17.57 -13.30
C TYR A 226 13.21 17.70 -12.02
N MET A 227 12.89 16.93 -10.97
CA MET A 227 13.60 16.95 -9.69
C MET A 227 15.05 16.47 -9.79
N GLU A 228 15.35 15.51 -10.67
CA GLU A 228 16.72 15.04 -10.90
C GLU A 228 17.59 16.15 -11.52
N SER A 229 17.01 16.93 -12.45
CA SER A 229 17.68 18.09 -13.06
C SER A 229 17.78 19.29 -12.12
N ALA A 230 16.76 19.54 -11.29
CA ALA A 230 16.67 20.73 -10.45
C ALA A 230 17.28 20.54 -9.05
N GLY A 231 17.31 19.31 -8.53
CA GLY A 231 17.65 19.01 -7.14
C GLY A 231 19.07 19.37 -6.75
N THR A 232 20.05 19.11 -7.63
CA THR A 232 21.44 19.53 -7.43
C THR A 232 21.60 21.05 -7.51
N GLY A 233 20.77 21.73 -8.29
CA GLY A 233 20.69 23.19 -8.34
C GLY A 233 20.19 23.77 -7.03
N ILE A 234 19.11 23.22 -6.46
CA ILE A 234 18.52 23.71 -5.19
C ILE A 234 19.48 23.54 -4.00
N GLN A 235 20.21 22.41 -3.94
CA GLN A 235 21.15 22.15 -2.84
C GLN A 235 22.37 23.09 -2.85
N ASN A 236 22.84 23.47 -4.04
CA ASN A 236 24.04 24.29 -4.22
C ASN A 236 23.74 25.78 -4.47
N ALA A 237 22.46 26.16 -4.56
CA ALA A 237 22.04 27.54 -4.81
C ALA A 237 22.44 28.48 -3.66
N SER A 238 22.68 29.75 -4.00
CA SER A 238 22.91 30.79 -3.00
C SER A 238 21.66 31.04 -2.15
N THR A 239 21.82 31.69 -1.01
CA THR A 239 20.71 32.04 -0.11
C THR A 239 19.65 32.91 -0.81
N GLU A 240 20.04 33.70 -1.82
CA GLU A 240 19.13 34.54 -2.60
C GLU A 240 18.36 33.78 -3.69
N GLU A 241 18.99 32.77 -4.32
CA GLU A 241 18.40 32.01 -5.42
C GLU A 241 17.55 30.82 -4.94
N LYS A 242 17.90 30.27 -3.77
CA LYS A 242 17.27 29.08 -3.21
C LYS A 242 15.75 29.20 -3.02
N PRO A 243 15.18 30.32 -2.50
CA PRO A 243 13.72 30.46 -2.39
C PRO A 243 13.01 30.37 -3.74
N PHE A 244 13.59 30.95 -4.80
CA PHE A 244 13.02 30.91 -6.14
C PHE A 244 13.00 29.47 -6.70
N LEU A 245 14.09 28.73 -6.54
CA LEU A 245 14.15 27.34 -7.01
C LEU A 245 13.24 26.40 -6.20
N ILE A 246 13.09 26.64 -4.90
CA ILE A 246 12.13 25.93 -4.05
C ILE A 246 10.70 26.18 -4.55
N GLU A 247 10.34 27.42 -4.87
CA GLU A 247 9.00 27.72 -5.41
C GLU A 247 8.79 27.06 -6.77
N LYS A 248 9.81 27.01 -7.64
CA LYS A 248 9.73 26.26 -8.90
C LYS A 248 9.54 24.76 -8.71
N ALA A 249 10.17 24.18 -7.69
CA ALA A 249 9.91 22.78 -7.33
C ALA A 249 8.49 22.58 -6.79
N ARG A 250 7.95 23.56 -6.06
CA ARG A 250 6.56 23.55 -5.61
C ARG A 250 5.57 23.63 -6.76
N GLU A 251 5.80 24.52 -7.72
CA GLU A 251 5.00 24.63 -8.95
C GLU A 251 4.98 23.29 -9.69
N ALA A 252 6.15 22.66 -9.92
CA ALA A 252 6.24 21.37 -10.59
C ALA A 252 5.49 20.25 -9.85
N LEU A 253 5.50 20.26 -8.52
CA LEU A 253 4.72 19.32 -7.71
C LEU A 253 3.21 19.57 -7.83
N HIS A 254 2.82 20.83 -7.92
CA HIS A 254 1.44 21.24 -8.19
C HIS A 254 0.97 20.79 -9.58
N ASP A 255 1.79 21.00 -10.61
CA ASP A 255 1.51 20.57 -11.98
C ASP A 255 1.33 19.05 -12.06
N TYR A 256 2.19 18.27 -11.39
CA TYR A 256 2.00 16.82 -11.25
C TYR A 256 0.61 16.49 -10.69
N LYS A 257 0.25 17.08 -9.54
CA LYS A 257 -1.06 16.83 -8.92
C LYS A 257 -2.20 17.18 -9.85
N ASP A 258 -2.18 18.38 -10.42
CA ASP A 258 -3.30 18.92 -11.18
C ASP A 258 -3.47 18.15 -12.50
N ASN A 259 -2.39 17.77 -13.18
CA ASN A 259 -2.44 16.94 -14.37
C ASN A 259 -3.00 15.54 -14.08
N PHE A 260 -2.57 14.91 -12.98
CA PHE A 260 -3.11 13.62 -12.56
C PHE A 260 -4.61 13.71 -12.24
N LEU A 261 -5.03 14.70 -11.46
CA LEU A 261 -6.43 14.88 -11.09
C LEU A 261 -7.31 15.22 -12.31
N ASN A 262 -6.80 16.02 -13.26
CA ASN A 262 -7.51 16.31 -14.50
C ASN A 262 -7.76 15.05 -15.32
N SER A 263 -6.77 14.16 -15.42
CA SER A 263 -6.92 12.83 -16.03
C SER A 263 -7.92 11.96 -15.24
N ALA A 264 -7.90 12.02 -13.91
CA ALA A 264 -8.80 11.24 -13.09
C ALA A 264 -10.28 11.64 -13.21
N ARG A 265 -10.54 12.94 -13.42
CA ARG A 265 -11.89 13.49 -13.55
C ARG A 265 -12.69 12.90 -14.70
N THR A 266 -12.05 12.46 -15.78
CA THR A 266 -12.73 11.84 -16.92
C THR A 266 -13.04 10.36 -16.70
N ASN A 267 -12.35 9.73 -15.75
CA ASN A 267 -12.45 8.30 -15.47
C ASN A 267 -13.37 7.98 -14.30
N LEU A 268 -13.51 8.89 -13.34
CA LEU A 268 -14.23 8.68 -12.08
C LEU A 268 -15.60 9.38 -12.04
N THR A 269 -16.51 8.89 -11.21
CA THR A 269 -17.69 9.68 -10.82
C THR A 269 -17.29 10.84 -9.92
N THR A 270 -18.18 11.81 -9.69
CA THR A 270 -17.91 12.97 -8.83
C THR A 270 -17.47 12.56 -7.43
N ASP A 271 -18.20 11.65 -6.78
CA ASP A 271 -17.87 11.21 -5.42
C ASP A 271 -16.53 10.47 -5.36
N GLN A 272 -16.25 9.61 -6.36
CA GLN A 272 -14.98 8.90 -6.47
C GLN A 272 -13.82 9.87 -6.70
N TYR A 273 -14.01 10.88 -7.54
CA TYR A 273 -13.04 11.92 -7.81
C TYR A 273 -12.75 12.76 -6.57
N ASP A 274 -13.78 13.18 -5.84
CA ASP A 274 -13.60 13.98 -4.63
C ASP A 274 -12.85 13.21 -3.54
N ALA A 275 -13.14 11.91 -3.38
CA ALA A 275 -12.40 11.01 -2.48
C ALA A 275 -10.93 10.85 -2.92
N LEU A 276 -10.67 10.69 -4.22
CA LEU A 276 -9.30 10.63 -4.74
C LEU A 276 -8.56 11.94 -4.47
N ARG A 277 -9.19 13.09 -4.78
CA ARG A 277 -8.60 14.41 -4.59
C ARG A 277 -8.19 14.65 -3.14
N GLU A 278 -9.03 14.32 -2.18
CA GLU A 278 -8.70 14.50 -0.76
C GLU A 278 -7.51 13.62 -0.35
N ARG A 279 -7.48 12.37 -0.80
CA ARG A 279 -6.40 11.44 -0.51
C ARG A 279 -5.08 11.89 -1.13
N GLU A 280 -5.09 12.27 -2.40
CA GLU A 280 -3.90 12.75 -3.10
C GLU A 280 -3.39 14.04 -2.47
N GLN A 281 -4.27 14.99 -2.11
CA GLN A 281 -3.86 16.23 -1.45
C GLN A 281 -2.98 15.95 -0.22
N LYS A 282 -3.37 14.98 0.64
CA LYS A 282 -2.56 14.57 1.80
C LYS A 282 -1.19 14.01 1.38
N GLN A 283 -1.16 13.13 0.38
CA GLN A 283 0.09 12.56 -0.14
C GLN A 283 1.03 13.62 -0.74
N PHE A 284 0.48 14.60 -1.46
CA PHE A 284 1.24 15.71 -2.04
C PHE A 284 1.77 16.65 -0.97
N ASP A 285 0.99 16.93 0.08
CA ASP A 285 1.46 17.73 1.23
C ASP A 285 2.61 17.01 1.96
N GLU A 286 2.49 15.71 2.21
CA GLU A 286 3.57 14.89 2.80
C GLU A 286 4.83 14.91 1.92
N MET A 287 4.67 14.80 0.60
CA MET A 287 5.79 14.87 -0.35
C MET A 287 6.48 16.24 -0.30
N TRP A 288 5.70 17.32 -0.23
CA TRP A 288 6.23 18.67 -0.12
C TRP A 288 7.02 18.89 1.17
N GLU A 289 6.50 18.43 2.31
CA GLU A 289 7.21 18.51 3.59
C GLU A 289 8.53 17.72 3.55
N SER A 290 8.51 16.52 2.96
CA SER A 290 9.72 15.71 2.80
C SER A 290 10.78 16.40 1.93
N LEU A 291 10.36 17.07 0.85
CA LEU A 291 11.26 17.79 -0.06
C LEU A 291 11.89 19.00 0.64
N LYS A 292 11.07 19.82 1.32
CA LYS A 292 11.56 20.96 2.11
C LYS A 292 12.57 20.55 3.18
N ALA A 293 12.28 19.47 3.91
CA ALA A 293 13.18 18.94 4.92
C ALA A 293 14.54 18.54 4.31
N GLY A 294 14.52 17.92 3.12
CA GLY A 294 15.73 17.55 2.37
C GLY A 294 16.57 18.75 1.90
N TRP A 295 15.98 19.94 1.76
CA TRP A 295 16.69 21.16 1.38
C TRP A 295 17.09 22.04 2.57
N GLY A 296 16.72 21.67 3.79
CA GLY A 296 16.99 22.46 4.98
C GLY A 296 16.25 23.80 5.02
N SER A 297 15.09 23.91 4.34
CA SER A 297 14.19 25.05 4.52
C SER A 297 13.26 24.77 5.71
N GLN A 298 13.54 25.38 6.85
CA GLN A 298 12.59 25.50 7.98
C GLN A 298 11.91 26.86 7.94
#